data_AF-A0A7C7KZS1-F1
#
_entry.id   AF-A0A7C7KZS1-F1
#
_cell.length_a   1.000
_cell.length_b   1.000
_cell.length_c   1.000
_cell.angle_alpha   90.00
_cell.angle_beta   90.00
_cell.angle_gamma   90.00
#
_symmetry.space_group_name_H-M   'P 1'
#
loop_
_entity.id
_entity.type
_entity.pdbx_description
1 polymer ?
#
loop_
_entity_poly.entity_id
_entity_poly.type
_entity_poly.pdbx_seq_one_letter_code
_entity_poly.pdbx_strand_id
1 'polypeptide(L)'
;MNDKRVNAGCRRNGLSNKMLNRWIALMVTILSCMLLYSCGKHQRRYWRTRDLVGVWKLTERGSLTPPLGNQCEFGEDGTVRVVEDGRVRAGTYRLERNELELVIPGSPTQMWRIVNKPGGKELLLHNRALNTQARYVRISRGAMLTGTLGLILKSIVIIALVFLLYRFLAHVLEFD
;
A
#
# COMPACT_ATOMS: atom_id res chain seq x y z
N MET A 1 -9.94 -79.27 -21.53
CA MET A 1 -8.67 -79.00 -20.81
C MET A 1 -8.45 -77.50 -20.79
N ASN A 2 -8.10 -76.99 -19.62
CA ASN A 2 -7.75 -75.60 -19.26
C ASN A 2 -6.75 -74.98 -20.27
N ASP A 3 -6.74 -73.67 -20.54
CA ASP A 3 -6.25 -72.70 -19.57
C ASP A 3 -6.67 -71.23 -19.81
N LYS A 4 -6.86 -70.53 -18.69
CA LYS A 4 -7.07 -69.09 -18.56
C LYS A 4 -5.72 -68.34 -18.62
N ARG A 5 -5.66 -67.20 -19.30
CA ARG A 5 -4.84 -66.00 -18.94
C ARG A 5 -5.62 -64.77 -19.43
N VAL A 6 -6.42 -64.08 -18.62
CA VAL A 6 -6.09 -63.10 -17.57
C VAL A 6 -5.27 -61.91 -18.08
N ASN A 7 -5.98 -60.78 -18.23
CA ASN A 7 -5.65 -59.37 -17.92
C ASN A 7 -4.21 -58.86 -18.07
N ALA A 8 -4.08 -57.71 -18.74
CA ALA A 8 -3.90 -56.42 -18.05
C ALA A 8 -3.82 -55.28 -19.07
N GLY A 9 -4.78 -54.35 -18.98
CA GLY A 9 -4.74 -53.10 -19.70
C GLY A 9 -3.62 -52.21 -19.14
N CYS A 10 -2.58 -52.00 -19.92
CA CYS A 10 -1.62 -50.91 -19.69
C CYS A 10 -2.24 -49.57 -20.14
N ARG A 11 -3.18 -49.02 -19.36
CA ARG A 11 -3.48 -47.58 -19.42
C ARG A 11 -2.42 -46.86 -18.60
N ARG A 12 -1.30 -46.50 -19.24
CA ARG A 12 -0.35 -45.55 -18.66
C ARG A 12 -1.10 -44.24 -18.40
N ASN A 13 -1.10 -43.81 -17.14
CA ASN A 13 -1.54 -42.50 -16.70
C ASN A 13 -0.61 -41.42 -17.29
N GLY A 14 -0.84 -41.08 -18.56
CA GLY A 14 -0.30 -39.88 -19.16
C GLY A 14 -1.04 -38.69 -18.57
N LEU A 15 -0.51 -38.12 -17.49
CA LEU A 15 -0.77 -36.72 -17.12
C LEU A 15 -0.48 -35.90 -18.38
N SER A 16 -1.55 -35.59 -19.11
CA SER A 16 -1.46 -35.08 -20.47
C SER A 16 -0.67 -33.78 -20.46
N ASN A 17 0.37 -33.66 -21.30
CA ASN A 17 1.10 -32.42 -21.56
C ASN A 17 0.17 -31.20 -21.76
N LYS A 18 -1.09 -31.43 -22.16
CA LYS A 18 -2.13 -30.41 -22.24
C LYS A 18 -2.49 -29.77 -20.89
N MET A 19 -2.52 -30.52 -19.80
CA MET A 19 -2.79 -29.96 -18.46
C MET A 19 -1.61 -29.15 -17.95
N LEU A 20 -0.37 -29.65 -18.10
CA LEU A 20 0.84 -28.92 -17.72
C LEU A 20 0.97 -27.60 -18.50
N ASN A 21 0.74 -27.61 -19.81
CA ASN A 21 0.77 -26.40 -20.64
C ASN A 21 -0.32 -25.39 -20.26
N ARG A 22 -1.50 -25.84 -19.83
CA ARG A 22 -2.57 -24.95 -19.33
C ARG A 22 -2.17 -24.25 -18.03
N TRP A 23 -1.51 -24.96 -17.12
CA TRP A 23 -1.02 -24.39 -15.87
C TRP A 23 0.10 -23.37 -16.08
N ILE A 24 1.03 -23.65 -17.00
CA ILE A 24 2.11 -22.71 -17.35
C ILE A 24 1.53 -21.45 -17.98
N ALA A 25 0.59 -21.59 -18.93
CA ALA A 25 -0.06 -20.45 -19.58
C ALA A 25 -0.84 -19.57 -18.58
N LEU A 26 -1.52 -20.18 -17.61
CA LEU A 26 -2.21 -19.46 -16.55
C LEU A 26 -1.23 -18.62 -15.70
N MET A 27 -0.11 -19.23 -15.28
CA MET A 27 0.91 -18.55 -14.48
C MET A 27 1.57 -17.38 -15.23
N VAL A 28 1.87 -17.54 -16.52
CA VAL A 28 2.41 -16.46 -17.36
C VAL A 28 1.41 -15.32 -17.49
N THR A 29 0.12 -15.62 -17.68
CA THR A 29 -0.92 -14.58 -17.83
C THR A 29 -1.10 -13.76 -16.54
N ILE A 30 -1.03 -14.40 -15.37
CA ILE A 30 -1.08 -13.73 -14.06
C ILE A 30 0.16 -12.85 -13.87
N LEU A 31 1.36 -13.36 -14.21
CA LEU A 31 2.60 -12.61 -14.11
C LEU A 31 2.61 -11.38 -15.05
N SER A 32 2.12 -11.55 -16.27
CA SER A 32 1.97 -10.45 -17.25
C SER A 32 0.95 -9.40 -16.78
N CYS A 33 -0.16 -9.81 -16.18
CA CYS A 33 -1.11 -8.87 -15.57
C CYS A 33 -0.47 -8.09 -14.41
N MET A 34 0.30 -8.75 -13.54
CA MET A 34 1.01 -8.08 -12.44
C MET A 34 2.04 -7.06 -12.95
N LEU A 35 2.75 -7.37 -14.05
CA LEU A 35 3.76 -6.49 -14.63
C LEU A 35 3.14 -5.28 -15.35
N LEU A 36 2.02 -5.45 -16.05
CA LEU A 36 1.30 -4.35 -16.73
C LEU A 36 0.65 -3.38 -15.74
N TYR A 37 0.27 -3.84 -14.54
CA TYR A 37 -0.22 -2.96 -13.48
C TYR A 37 0.85 -2.07 -12.85
N SER A 38 2.14 -2.34 -13.09
CA SER A 38 3.23 -1.61 -12.42
C SER A 38 3.91 -0.52 -13.26
N CYS A 39 3.44 -0.24 -14.48
CA CYS A 39 4.02 0.79 -15.34
C CYS A 39 3.06 1.98 -15.54
N GLY A 40 2.70 2.65 -14.44
CA GLY A 40 1.99 3.92 -14.48
C GLY A 40 2.94 5.06 -14.86
N LYS A 41 2.75 5.62 -16.06
CA LYS A 41 3.44 6.82 -16.57
C LYS A 41 3.62 7.87 -15.47
N HIS A 42 4.88 8.23 -15.18
CA HIS A 42 5.25 9.30 -14.25
C HIS A 42 4.89 10.67 -14.82
N GLN A 43 3.61 11.02 -14.78
CA GLN A 43 3.16 12.40 -14.97
C GLN A 43 3.54 13.20 -13.72
N ARG A 44 4.15 14.38 -13.90
CA ARG A 44 4.43 15.33 -12.80
C ARG A 44 3.10 15.81 -12.20
N ARG A 45 2.57 15.03 -11.25
CA ARG A 45 1.35 15.37 -10.52
C ARG A 45 1.71 16.34 -9.39
N TYR A 46 1.07 17.51 -9.39
CA TYR A 46 1.11 18.44 -8.26
C TYR A 46 0.15 18.00 -7.16
N TRP A 47 0.43 18.43 -5.93
CA TRP A 47 -0.46 18.23 -4.80
C TRP A 47 -1.77 18.99 -5.02
N ARG A 48 -2.88 18.33 -4.67
CA ARG A 48 -4.21 18.94 -4.64
C ARG A 48 -4.70 18.96 -3.19
N THR A 49 -5.67 19.83 -2.89
CA THR A 49 -6.30 19.93 -1.56
C THR A 49 -6.74 18.55 -1.04
N ARG A 50 -7.41 17.76 -1.88
CA ARG A 50 -7.84 16.38 -1.55
C ARG A 50 -6.71 15.42 -1.15
N ASP A 51 -5.49 15.68 -1.61
CA ASP A 51 -4.33 14.82 -1.30
C ASP A 51 -3.79 15.13 0.11
N LEU A 52 -4.03 16.36 0.62
CA LEU A 52 -3.70 16.82 1.97
C LEU A 52 -4.77 16.50 3.00
N VAL A 53 -6.04 16.40 2.59
CA VAL A 53 -7.16 16.18 3.52
C VAL A 53 -6.94 14.94 4.40
N GLY A 54 -7.16 15.10 5.70
CA GLY A 54 -7.02 14.04 6.70
C GLY A 54 -5.95 14.33 7.76
N VAL A 55 -5.63 13.31 8.54
CA VAL A 55 -4.78 13.43 9.73
C VAL A 55 -3.34 13.07 9.39
N TRP A 56 -2.39 13.86 9.87
CA TRP A 56 -0.96 13.70 9.66
C TRP A 56 -0.23 13.77 10.99
N LYS A 57 0.73 12.88 11.20
CA LYS A 57 1.57 12.84 12.41
C LYS A 57 3.01 13.15 12.05
N LEU A 58 3.64 14.01 12.83
CA LEU A 58 5.05 14.31 12.71
C LEU A 58 5.86 13.04 13.02
N THR A 59 6.77 12.68 12.11
CA THR A 59 7.71 11.57 12.31
C THR A 59 9.13 12.05 12.45
N GLU A 60 9.49 13.15 11.80
CA GLU A 60 10.83 13.71 11.82
C GLU A 60 10.74 15.23 11.94
N ARG A 61 11.36 15.75 13.00
CA ARG A 61 11.43 17.18 13.30
C ARG A 61 12.81 17.69 12.93
N GLY A 62 12.88 18.76 12.14
CA GLY A 62 14.12 19.52 11.96
C GLY A 62 14.54 20.25 13.23
N SER A 63 15.49 21.18 13.12
CA SER A 63 16.08 21.91 14.26
C SER A 63 15.14 22.91 14.96
N LEU A 64 13.93 23.13 14.43
CA LEU A 64 13.00 24.17 14.89
C LEU A 64 11.60 23.60 15.17
N THR A 65 10.82 24.34 15.95
CA THR A 65 9.43 24.00 16.30
C THR A 65 8.59 23.80 15.02
N PRO A 66 7.96 22.63 14.86
CA PRO A 66 7.25 22.29 13.65
C PRO A 66 5.95 23.12 13.53
N PRO A 67 5.64 23.63 12.34
CA PRO A 67 4.51 24.54 12.10
C PRO A 67 3.14 23.89 12.37
N LEU A 68 3.07 22.58 12.13
CA LEU A 68 1.87 21.76 12.22
C LEU A 68 1.87 20.93 13.52
N GLY A 69 2.69 21.33 14.50
CA GLY A 69 2.80 20.64 15.78
C GLY A 69 3.24 19.18 15.62
N ASN A 70 2.85 18.35 16.59
CA ASN A 70 3.12 16.91 16.59
C ASN A 70 2.13 16.15 15.71
N GLN A 71 0.94 16.72 15.50
CA GLN A 71 -0.11 16.17 14.67
C GLN A 71 -0.95 17.30 14.09
N CYS A 72 -1.40 17.16 12.85
CA CYS A 72 -2.37 18.06 12.26
C CYS A 72 -3.47 17.33 11.50
N GLU A 73 -4.59 18.00 11.31
CA GLU A 73 -5.73 17.53 10.54
C GLU A 73 -6.14 18.62 9.54
N PHE A 74 -6.11 18.29 8.25
CA PHE A 74 -6.57 19.18 7.18
C PHE A 74 -8.01 18.82 6.79
N GLY A 75 -8.91 19.79 6.86
CA GLY A 75 -10.29 19.68 6.42
C GLY A 75 -10.46 20.00 4.93
N GLU A 76 -11.52 19.47 4.32
CA GLU A 76 -11.85 19.77 2.90
C GLU A 76 -12.26 21.23 2.69
N ASP A 77 -12.68 21.91 3.75
CA ASP A 77 -13.10 23.30 3.82
C ASP A 77 -11.93 24.30 3.87
N GLY A 78 -10.68 23.82 3.85
CA GLY A 78 -9.51 24.69 3.99
C GLY A 78 -9.15 25.01 5.44
N THR A 79 -9.76 24.33 6.42
CA THR A 79 -9.37 24.46 7.83
C THR A 79 -8.24 23.51 8.19
N VAL A 80 -7.41 23.91 9.16
CA VAL A 80 -6.37 23.05 9.73
C VAL A 80 -6.45 23.07 11.24
N ARG A 81 -6.39 21.89 11.85
CA ARG A 81 -6.23 21.72 13.30
C ARG A 81 -4.83 21.25 13.58
N VAL A 82 -4.13 21.91 14.49
CA VAL A 82 -2.76 21.62 14.89
C VAL A 82 -2.75 21.23 16.36
N VAL A 83 -2.18 20.08 16.65
CA VAL A 83 -2.02 19.53 18.00
C VAL A 83 -0.53 19.61 18.36
N GLU A 84 -0.22 20.41 19.37
CA GLU A 84 1.14 20.59 19.90
C GLU A 84 1.07 20.56 21.42
N ASP A 85 1.83 19.66 22.05
CA ASP A 85 1.99 19.54 23.50
C ASP A 85 0.65 19.55 24.29
N GLY A 86 -0.35 18.83 23.77
CA GLY A 86 -1.68 18.70 24.37
C GLY A 86 -2.62 19.89 24.11
N ARG A 87 -2.16 20.94 23.41
CA ARG A 87 -2.98 22.07 23.00
C ARG A 87 -3.42 21.91 21.55
N VAL A 88 -4.67 22.31 21.28
CA VAL A 88 -5.24 22.31 19.93
C VAL A 88 -5.38 23.75 19.46
N ARG A 89 -4.79 24.07 18.33
CA ARG A 89 -4.95 25.35 17.62
C ARG A 89 -5.69 25.10 16.31
N ALA A 90 -6.67 25.93 16.01
CA ALA A 90 -7.36 25.91 14.73
C ALA A 90 -6.86 27.08 13.87
N GLY A 91 -6.75 26.86 12.56
CA GLY A 91 -6.37 27.86 11.59
C GLY A 91 -6.92 27.51 10.21
N THR A 92 -6.45 28.22 9.20
CA THR A 92 -6.76 27.95 7.79
C THR A 92 -5.50 27.65 7.03
N TYR A 93 -5.65 26.91 5.93
CA TYR A 93 -4.56 26.63 5.02
C TYR A 93 -4.96 26.89 3.57
N ARG A 94 -3.97 27.24 2.76
CA ARG A 94 -4.12 27.38 1.31
C ARG A 94 -3.01 26.60 0.62
N LEU A 95 -3.37 25.86 -0.42
CA LEU A 95 -2.42 25.09 -1.22
C LEU A 95 -2.38 25.65 -2.64
N GLU A 96 -1.21 26.11 -3.06
CA GLU A 96 -0.99 26.61 -4.41
C GLU A 96 0.34 26.08 -4.96
N ARG A 97 0.31 25.30 -6.04
CA ARG A 97 1.53 24.80 -6.74
C ARG A 97 2.58 24.14 -5.82
N ASN A 98 2.14 23.31 -4.86
CA ASN A 98 2.96 22.67 -3.81
C ASN A 98 3.49 23.63 -2.75
N GLU A 99 2.98 24.86 -2.66
CA GLU A 99 3.21 25.75 -1.53
C GLU A 99 1.98 25.72 -0.63
N LEU A 100 2.21 25.42 0.63
CA LEU A 100 1.24 25.37 1.70
C LEU A 100 1.41 26.63 2.54
N GLU A 101 0.44 27.53 2.45
CA GLU A 101 0.32 28.68 3.33
C GLU A 101 -0.53 28.29 4.53
N LEU A 102 -0.05 28.61 5.73
CA LEU A 102 -0.69 28.32 7.00
C LEU A 102 -0.95 29.64 7.75
N VAL A 103 -2.21 29.84 8.13
CA VAL A 103 -2.66 30.99 8.90
C VAL A 103 -3.29 30.48 10.18
N ILE A 104 -2.57 30.60 11.29
CA ILE A 104 -3.02 30.18 12.62
C ILE A 104 -3.13 31.44 13.49
N PRO A 105 -4.29 31.72 14.11
CA PRO A 105 -4.46 32.86 15.00
C PRO A 105 -3.40 32.88 16.11
N GLY A 106 -2.77 34.03 16.34
CA GLY A 106 -1.70 34.18 17.33
C GLY A 106 -0.34 33.65 16.89
N SER A 107 -0.16 33.31 15.61
CA SER A 107 1.13 32.93 15.03
C SER A 107 1.35 33.69 13.71
N PRO A 108 2.61 33.99 13.34
CA PRO A 108 2.90 34.59 12.04
C PRO A 108 2.44 33.65 10.92
N THR A 109 2.00 34.22 9.80
CA THR A 109 1.67 33.44 8.60
C THR A 109 2.92 32.73 8.09
N GLN A 110 2.79 31.45 7.75
CA GLN A 110 3.94 30.63 7.35
C GLN A 110 3.72 29.99 5.98
N MET A 111 4.75 30.04 5.14
CA MET A 111 4.77 29.36 3.84
C MET A 111 5.71 28.16 3.86
N TRP A 112 5.20 27.01 3.46
CA TRP A 112 5.90 25.73 3.44
C TRP A 112 5.82 25.09 2.06
N ARG A 113 6.97 24.71 1.50
CA ARG A 113 7.03 24.02 0.23
C ARG A 113 6.93 22.51 0.45
N ILE A 114 6.01 21.86 -0.26
CA ILE A 114 5.91 20.41 -0.31
C ILE A 114 6.94 19.89 -1.31
N VAL A 115 7.88 19.09 -0.81
CA VAL A 115 9.05 18.63 -1.60
C VAL A 115 8.77 17.29 -2.29
N ASN A 116 7.99 16.43 -1.65
CA ASN A 116 7.72 15.10 -2.16
C ASN A 116 6.55 15.07 -3.15
N LYS A 117 6.49 13.99 -3.94
CA LYS A 117 5.38 13.76 -4.86
C LYS A 117 4.10 13.40 -4.08
N PRO A 118 2.92 13.75 -4.61
CA PRO A 118 1.65 13.35 -4.01
C PRO A 118 1.51 11.82 -4.06
N GLY A 119 1.66 11.19 -2.90
CA GLY A 119 1.58 9.73 -2.72
C GLY A 119 0.70 9.30 -1.55
N GLY A 120 0.02 10.26 -0.90
CA GLY A 120 -1.01 10.03 0.11
C GLY A 120 -0.55 9.41 1.44
N LYS A 121 0.72 9.03 1.58
CA LYS A 121 1.27 8.41 2.80
C LYS A 121 2.20 9.34 3.57
N GLU A 122 2.93 10.21 2.86
CA GLU A 122 3.95 11.08 3.45
C GLU A 122 3.80 12.50 2.93
N LEU A 123 4.13 13.46 3.79
CA LEU A 123 4.14 14.88 3.51
C LEU A 123 5.47 15.45 4.01
N LEU A 124 6.31 15.88 3.07
CA LEU A 124 7.61 16.48 3.35
C LEU A 124 7.51 17.98 3.12
N LEU A 125 7.59 18.75 4.20
CA LEU A 125 7.50 20.19 4.20
C LEU A 125 8.87 20.80 4.40
N HIS A 126 9.20 21.81 3.60
CA HIS A 126 10.40 22.60 3.72
C HIS A 126 10.05 24.08 3.80
N ASN A 127 10.59 24.77 4.80
CA ASN A 127 10.47 26.22 4.91
C ASN A 127 11.81 26.86 4.56
N ARG A 128 11.81 27.71 3.53
CA ARG A 128 12.99 28.41 3.04
C ARG A 128 13.44 29.52 3.99
N ALA A 129 12.51 30.24 4.60
CA ALA A 129 12.82 31.34 5.52
C ALA A 129 13.46 30.84 6.82
N LEU A 130 13.02 29.67 7.30
CA LEU A 130 13.52 29.04 8.52
C LEU A 130 14.62 28.00 8.27
N ASN A 131 14.99 27.77 7.00
CA ASN A 131 15.93 26.73 6.56
C ASN A 131 15.73 25.38 7.27
N THR A 132 14.48 24.91 7.35
CA THR A 132 14.12 23.70 8.11
C THR A 132 13.22 22.79 7.31
N GLN A 133 13.17 21.51 7.71
CA GLN A 133 12.34 20.49 7.10
C GLN A 133 11.58 19.71 8.17
N ALA A 134 10.38 19.27 7.82
CA ALA A 134 9.54 18.46 8.67
C ALA A 134 8.86 17.37 7.83
N ARG A 135 8.85 16.14 8.34
CA ARG A 135 8.21 14.99 7.70
C ARG A 135 7.01 14.54 8.52
N TYR A 136 5.88 14.38 7.83
CA TYR A 136 4.64 13.88 8.41
C TYR A 136 4.17 12.64 7.65
N VAL A 137 3.54 11.72 8.38
CA VAL A 137 2.94 10.51 7.83
C VAL A 137 1.43 10.56 8.04
N ARG A 138 0.67 10.19 7.02
CA ARG A 138 -0.80 10.18 7.07
C ARG A 138 -1.28 9.08 8.01
N ILE A 139 -2.07 9.45 9.00
CA ILE A 139 -2.77 8.49 9.86
C ILE A 139 -4.06 8.09 9.15
N SER A 140 -4.01 6.96 8.46
CA SER A 140 -5.19 6.30 7.93
C SER A 140 -5.93 5.59 9.05
N ARG A 141 -7.11 6.09 9.43
CA ARG A 141 -8.00 5.49 10.45
C ARG A 141 -8.37 4.02 10.14
N GLY A 142 -8.19 3.54 8.90
CA GLY A 142 -8.51 2.17 8.47
C GLY A 142 -7.32 1.22 8.16
N ALA A 143 -6.06 1.65 8.28
CA ALA A 143 -4.92 0.81 7.87
C ALA A 143 -4.59 -0.33 8.85
N MET A 144 -5.03 -0.22 10.11
CA MET A 144 -4.79 -1.27 11.11
C MET A 144 -5.59 -2.55 10.84
N LEU A 145 -6.74 -2.43 10.16
CA LEU A 145 -7.63 -3.56 9.85
C LEU A 145 -7.34 -4.19 8.49
N THR A 146 -6.95 -3.40 7.48
CA THR A 146 -6.67 -3.94 6.14
C THR A 146 -5.33 -4.65 6.03
N GLY A 147 -4.32 -4.24 6.80
CA GLY A 147 -3.02 -4.93 6.84
C GLY A 147 -3.09 -6.33 7.45
N THR A 148 -3.87 -6.49 8.52
CA THR A 148 -4.12 -7.77 9.19
C THR A 148 -4.99 -8.69 8.34
N LEU A 149 -6.09 -8.18 7.76
CA LEU A 149 -6.92 -8.96 6.83
C LEU A 149 -6.15 -9.41 5.59
N GLY A 150 -5.28 -8.57 5.03
CA GLY A 150 -4.44 -8.93 3.88
C GLY A 150 -3.38 -9.99 4.19
N LEU A 151 -2.83 -9.97 5.41
CA LEU A 151 -1.93 -11.01 5.92
C LEU A 151 -2.67 -12.34 6.11
N ILE A 152 -3.84 -12.31 6.76
CA ILE A 152 -4.67 -13.50 6.98
C ILE A 152 -5.08 -14.14 5.65
N LEU A 153 -5.51 -13.34 4.67
CA LEU A 153 -5.91 -13.84 3.35
C LEU A 153 -4.73 -14.50 2.62
N LYS A 154 -3.53 -13.89 2.68
CA LYS A 154 -2.31 -14.49 2.11
C LYS A 154 -1.94 -15.81 2.81
N SER A 155 -2.05 -15.87 4.13
CA SER A 155 -1.81 -17.09 4.90
C SER A 155 -2.77 -18.22 4.54
N ILE A 156 -4.06 -17.92 4.37
CA ILE A 156 -5.08 -18.91 3.96
C ILE A 156 -4.77 -19.49 2.58
N VAL A 157 -4.37 -18.66 1.62
CA VAL A 157 -4.00 -19.11 0.27
C VAL A 157 -2.78 -20.05 0.31
N ILE A 158 -1.76 -19.74 1.12
CA ILE A 158 -0.58 -20.58 1.28
C ILE A 158 -0.96 -21.93 1.92
N ILE A 159 -1.77 -21.92 2.98
CA ILE A 159 -2.24 -23.15 3.65
C ILE A 159 -3.03 -24.03 2.67
N ALA A 160 -3.94 -23.44 1.88
CA ALA A 160 -4.70 -24.17 0.87
C ALA A 160 -3.80 -24.79 -0.21
N LEU A 161 -2.79 -24.05 -0.68
CA LEU A 161 -1.79 -24.55 -1.63
C LEU A 161 -0.98 -25.73 -1.07
N VAL A 162 -0.52 -25.63 0.18
CA VAL A 162 0.20 -26.71 0.85
C VAL A 162 -0.69 -27.94 1.02
N PHE A 163 -1.97 -27.76 1.38
CA PHE A 163 -2.91 -28.86 1.52
C PHE A 163 -3.19 -29.57 0.18
N LEU A 164 -3.36 -28.81 -0.90
CA LEU A 164 -3.49 -29.36 -2.25
C LEU A 164 -2.23 -30.10 -2.70
N LEU A 165 -1.05 -29.55 -2.40
CA LEU A 165 0.23 -30.19 -2.72
C LEU A 165 0.40 -31.50 -1.94
N TYR A 166 0.11 -31.49 -0.63
CA TYR A 166 0.15 -32.70 0.21
C TYR A 166 -0.81 -33.76 -0.31
N ARG A 167 -2.05 -33.39 -0.63
CA ARG A 167 -3.03 -34.33 -1.19
C ARG A 167 -2.58 -34.90 -2.53
N PHE A 168 -1.95 -34.07 -3.38
CA PHE A 168 -1.39 -34.53 -4.64
C PHE A 168 -0.23 -35.52 -4.42
N LEU A 169 0.70 -35.21 -3.51
CA LEU A 169 1.82 -36.09 -3.15
C LEU A 169 1.35 -37.42 -2.55
N ALA A 170 0.38 -37.39 -1.63
CA ALA A 170 -0.21 -38.60 -1.06
C ALA A 170 -0.84 -39.48 -2.15
N HIS A 171 -1.58 -38.88 -3.08
CA HIS A 171 -2.19 -39.60 -4.19
C HIS A 171 -1.16 -40.12 -5.21
N VAL A 172 0.01 -39.48 -5.35
CA VAL A 172 1.09 -39.98 -6.20
C VAL A 172 1.86 -41.12 -5.51
N LEU A 173 2.03 -41.06 -4.19
CA LEU A 173 2.73 -42.07 -3.39
C LEU A 173 1.86 -43.31 -3.08
N GLU A 174 0.54 -43.20 -3.03
CA GLU A 174 -0.38 -44.36 -2.94
C GLU A 174 -0.43 -45.20 -4.23
N PHE A 175 0.24 -44.75 -5.30
CA PHE A 175 0.29 -45.45 -6.59
C PHE A 175 1.63 -46.18 -6.87
N ASP A 176 2.48 -46.37 -5.86
CA ASP A 176 3.58 -47.36 -5.89
C ASP A 176 3.18 -48.70 -5.26
#